data_AF-A0A3D8QVJ5-F1
#
_entry.id   AF-A0A3D8QVJ5-F1
#
_cell.length_a   1.000
_cell.length_b   1.000
_cell.length_c   1.000
_cell.angle_alpha   90.00
_cell.angle_beta   90.00
_cell.angle_gamma   90.00
#
_symmetry.space_group_name_H-M   'P 1'
#
loop_
_entity.id
_entity.type
_entity.pdbx_description
1 polymer ?
#
loop_
_entity_poly.entity_id
_entity_poly.type
_entity_poly.pdbx_seq_one_letter_code
_entity_poly.pdbx_strand_id
1 'polypeptide(L)'
;MTPFTISALRNLPSLTSDQRTALIDSIAKKMTTTMITVSQEIENGNLDADNTAPMHKFIRVILRHDRAHQRKLERKVERYQRRARLWRAERRRIQSEFAEIVQVLREALMEKTSKGSKARPPLRPNSGSGDGSCGELGESKSAQ
;
A
#
# COMPACT_ATOMS: atom_id res chain seq x y z
N MET A 1 12.70 18.29 36.18
CA MET A 1 13.43 17.70 35.04
C MET A 1 14.91 17.95 35.24
N THR A 2 15.77 16.95 35.00
CA THR A 2 17.22 17.15 35.18
C THR A 2 17.80 17.92 34.00
N PRO A 3 18.85 18.74 34.20
CA PRO A 3 19.51 19.46 33.10
C PRO A 3 19.95 18.52 31.97
N PHE A 4 20.33 17.28 32.32
CA PHE A 4 20.62 16.20 31.37
C PHE A 4 19.45 15.89 30.41
N THR A 5 18.21 15.82 30.91
CA THR A 5 17.02 15.55 30.06
C THR A 5 16.75 16.69 29.07
N ILE A 6 16.99 17.94 29.45
CA ILE A 6 16.76 19.10 28.58
C ILE A 6 17.82 19.16 27.46
N SER A 7 19.08 18.89 27.79
CA SER A 7 20.17 18.80 26.81
C SER A 7 19.98 17.62 25.84
N ALA A 8 19.53 16.47 26.34
CA ALA A 8 19.21 15.31 25.49
C ALA A 8 18.03 15.61 24.54
N LEU A 9 17.01 16.34 25.01
CA LEU A 9 15.88 16.77 24.18
C LEU A 9 16.30 17.76 23.08
N ARG A 10 17.33 18.59 23.28
CA ARG A 10 17.86 19.48 22.23
C ARG A 10 18.57 18.70 21.12
N ASN A 11 19.19 17.57 21.45
CA ASN A 11 19.91 16.73 20.50
C ASN A 11 19.02 15.69 19.81
N LEU A 12 17.70 15.74 20.01
CA LEU A 12 16.75 14.79 19.38
C LEU A 12 16.95 14.61 17.86
N PRO A 13 17.22 15.67 17.07
CA PRO A 13 17.40 15.53 15.62
C PRO A 13 18.64 14.73 15.22
N SER A 14 19.70 14.74 16.03
CA SER A 14 20.97 14.07 15.74
C SER A 14 21.04 12.62 16.24
N LEU A 15 20.01 12.14 16.95
CA LEU A 15 19.94 10.78 17.46
C LEU A 15 19.40 9.81 16.39
N THR A 16 19.86 8.56 16.45
CA THR A 16 19.29 7.46 15.65
C THR A 16 17.84 7.18 16.06
N SER A 17 17.08 6.46 15.22
CA SER A 17 15.68 6.13 15.52
C SER A 17 15.53 5.37 16.84
N ASP A 18 16.41 4.41 17.10
CA ASP A 18 16.38 3.59 18.31
C ASP A 18 16.75 4.41 19.55
N GLN A 19 17.76 5.28 19.43
CA GLN A 19 18.16 6.20 20.50
C GLN A 19 17.07 7.21 20.83
N ARG A 20 16.37 7.76 19.82
CA ARG A 20 15.21 8.63 20.04
C ARG A 20 14.12 7.89 20.79
N THR A 21 13.79 6.68 20.35
CA THR A 21 12.74 5.85 20.97
C THR A 21 13.09 5.56 22.43
N ALA A 22 14.32 5.10 22.70
CA ALA A 22 14.78 4.80 24.05
C ALA A 22 14.80 6.04 24.96
N LEU A 23 15.23 7.20 24.44
CA LEU A 23 15.22 8.46 25.19
C LEU A 23 13.80 8.89 25.55
N ILE A 24 12.89 8.88 24.57
CA ILE A 24 11.49 9.25 24.80
C ILE A 24 10.81 8.27 25.77
N ASP A 25 11.07 6.96 25.64
CA ASP A 25 10.56 5.95 26.57
C ASP A 25 11.06 6.18 28.01
N SER A 26 12.35 6.47 28.19
CA SER A 26 12.91 6.80 29.50
C SER A 26 12.26 8.05 30.12
N ILE A 27 12.04 9.09 29.32
CA ILE A 27 11.37 10.32 29.76
C ILE A 27 9.91 10.02 30.11
N ALA A 28 9.20 9.26 29.28
CA ALA A 28 7.82 8.88 29.52
C ALA A 28 7.67 8.09 30.82
N LYS A 29 8.53 7.09 31.06
CA LYS A 29 8.56 6.33 32.31
C LYS A 29 8.74 7.23 33.53
N LYS A 30 9.72 8.14 33.48
CA LYS A 30 9.95 9.12 34.56
C LYS A 30 8.73 9.99 34.81
N MET A 31 8.13 10.52 33.75
CA MET A 31 6.92 11.34 33.85
C MET A 31 5.76 10.54 34.45
N THR A 32 5.53 9.30 34.02
CA THR A 32 4.49 8.43 34.57
C THR A 32 4.70 8.20 36.06
N THR A 33 5.91 7.82 36.47
CA THR A 33 6.22 7.64 37.90
C THR A 33 6.00 8.92 38.69
N THR A 34 6.44 10.08 38.17
CA THR A 34 6.18 11.38 38.82
C THR A 34 4.69 11.66 38.95
N MET A 35 3.88 11.41 37.92
CA MET A 35 2.43 11.63 37.97
C MET A 35 1.74 10.70 38.98
N ILE A 36 2.22 9.46 39.11
CA ILE A 36 1.74 8.52 40.12
C ILE A 36 2.03 9.06 41.52
N THR A 37 3.27 9.47 41.78
CA THR A 37 3.66 10.03 43.08
C THR A 37 2.83 11.28 43.41
N VAL A 38 2.65 12.18 42.46
CA VAL A 38 1.81 13.37 42.68
C VAL A 38 0.37 12.98 42.97
N SER A 39 -0.17 11.96 42.30
CA SER A 39 -1.53 11.48 42.58
C SER A 39 -1.67 10.93 44.01
N GLN A 40 -0.66 10.21 44.50
CA GLN A 40 -0.61 9.73 45.88
C GLN A 40 -0.56 10.89 46.88
N GLU A 41 0.20 11.94 46.59
CA GLU A 41 0.27 13.13 47.47
C GLU A 41 -1.05 13.93 47.49
N ILE A 42 -1.82 13.92 46.39
CA ILE A 42 -3.18 14.47 46.37
C ILE A 42 -4.10 13.65 47.26
N GLU A 43 -4.06 12.31 47.16
CA GLU A 43 -4.88 11.41 47.98
C GLU A 43 -4.57 11.54 49.48
N ASN A 44 -3.30 11.76 49.81
CA ASN A 44 -2.84 12.01 51.18
C ASN A 44 -3.23 13.41 51.71
N GLY A 45 -3.79 14.28 50.87
CA GLY A 45 -4.16 15.65 51.23
C GLY A 45 -2.98 16.63 51.32
N ASN A 46 -1.79 16.24 50.84
CA ASN A 46 -0.58 17.07 50.87
C ASN A 46 -0.53 18.08 49.70
N LEU A 47 -1.34 17.88 48.67
CA LEU A 47 -1.44 18.75 47.51
C LEU A 47 -2.89 19.19 47.28
N ASP A 48 -3.06 20.48 47.01
CA ASP A 48 -4.36 21.08 46.72
C ASP A 48 -4.57 21.37 45.21
N ALA A 49 -5.71 21.98 44.90
CA ALA A 49 -6.06 22.37 43.53
C ALA A 49 -5.08 23.39 42.92
N ASP A 50 -4.47 24.26 43.74
CA ASP A 50 -3.54 25.28 43.28
C ASP A 50 -2.18 24.65 42.95
N ASN A 51 -1.73 23.67 43.74
CA ASN A 51 -0.52 22.91 43.48
C ASN A 51 -0.63 22.05 42.20
N THR A 52 -1.84 21.57 41.88
CA THR A 52 -2.09 20.67 40.75
C THR A 52 -2.49 21.40 39.47
N ALA A 53 -2.86 22.67 39.54
CA ALA A 53 -3.24 23.50 38.38
C ALA A 53 -2.20 23.50 37.23
N PRO A 54 -0.87 23.57 37.49
CA PRO A 54 0.14 23.46 36.44
C PRO A 54 0.11 22.13 35.69
N MET A 55 -0.15 21.01 36.38
CA MET A 55 -0.28 19.70 35.75
C MET A 55 -1.51 19.63 34.84
N HIS A 56 -2.65 20.16 35.30
CA HIS A 56 -3.83 20.23 34.46
C HIS A 56 -3.59 21.06 33.19
N LYS A 57 -2.84 22.17 33.30
CA LYS A 57 -2.43 22.95 32.12
C LYS A 57 -1.53 22.15 31.19
N PHE A 58 -0.55 21.43 31.74
CA PHE A 58 0.34 20.56 30.98
C PHE A 58 -0.43 19.46 30.21
N ILE A 59 -1.33 18.74 30.88
CA ILE A 59 -2.17 17.71 30.27
C ILE A 59 -3.02 18.29 29.14
N ARG A 60 -3.61 19.49 29.34
CA ARG A 60 -4.39 20.17 28.28
C ARG A 60 -3.56 20.47 27.04
N VAL A 61 -2.30 20.88 27.19
CA VAL A 61 -1.40 21.13 26.05
C VAL A 61 -1.15 19.83 25.27
N ILE A 62 -0.85 18.74 25.97
CA ILE A 62 -0.64 17.43 25.33
C ILE A 62 -1.88 17.00 24.55
N LEU A 63 -3.05 17.01 25.20
CA LEU A 63 -4.33 16.60 24.57
C LEU A 63 -4.68 17.46 23.36
N ARG A 64 -4.35 18.75 23.38
CA ARG A 64 -4.56 19.65 22.23
C ARG A 64 -3.69 19.23 21.04
N HIS A 65 -2.42 18.93 21.27
CA HIS A 65 -1.51 18.48 20.21
C HIS A 65 -1.90 17.12 19.65
N ASP A 66 -2.27 16.18 20.51
CA ASP A 66 -2.68 14.84 20.12
C ASP A 66 -3.93 14.88 19.23
N ARG A 67 -4.97 15.61 19.65
CA ARG A 67 -6.18 15.82 18.83
C ARG A 67 -5.88 16.49 17.49
N ALA A 68 -4.95 17.44 17.44
CA ALA A 68 -4.55 18.09 16.20
C ALA A 68 -3.83 17.11 15.26
N HIS A 69 -2.97 16.25 15.81
CA HIS A 69 -2.28 15.21 15.07
C HIS A 69 -3.25 14.15 14.53
N GLN A 70 -4.17 13.69 15.37
CA GLN A 70 -5.23 12.75 14.99
C GLN A 70 -6.07 13.30 13.83
N ARG A 71 -6.58 14.54 13.95
CA ARG A 71 -7.34 15.19 12.85
C ARG A 71 -6.55 15.28 11.56
N LYS A 72 -5.24 15.53 11.63
CA LYS A 72 -4.35 15.58 10.45
C LYS A 72 -4.25 14.20 9.79
N LEU A 73 -4.14 13.14 10.57
CA LEU A 73 -4.11 11.76 10.09
C LEU A 73 -5.45 11.33 9.49
N GLU A 74 -6.55 11.61 10.17
CA GLU A 74 -7.92 11.34 9.67
C GLU A 74 -8.14 11.97 8.30
N ARG A 75 -7.79 13.24 8.13
CA ARG A 75 -7.84 13.93 6.82
C ARG A 75 -6.94 13.29 5.76
N LYS A 76 -5.81 12.69 6.14
CA LYS A 76 -4.96 11.95 5.19
C LYS A 76 -5.65 10.64 4.78
N VAL A 77 -6.17 9.90 5.75
CA VAL A 77 -6.89 8.65 5.52
C VAL A 77 -8.09 8.88 4.60
N GLU A 78 -8.92 9.90 4.88
CA GLU A 78 -10.07 10.26 4.04
C GLU A 78 -9.65 10.58 2.60
N ARG A 79 -8.56 11.32 2.41
CA ARG A 79 -8.03 11.63 1.06
C ARG A 79 -7.64 10.36 0.31
N TYR A 80 -6.95 9.43 0.97
CA TYR A 80 -6.58 8.16 0.35
C TYR A 80 -7.80 7.28 0.07
N GLN A 81 -8.79 7.24 0.95
CA GLN A 81 -10.03 6.51 0.73
C GLN A 81 -10.80 7.06 -0.47
N ARG A 82 -10.87 8.40 -0.63
CA ARG A 82 -11.48 9.03 -1.82
C ARG A 82 -10.76 8.64 -3.10
N ARG A 83 -9.42 8.71 -3.13
CA ARG A 83 -8.63 8.27 -4.30
C ARG A 83 -8.85 6.80 -4.61
N ALA A 84 -8.84 5.94 -3.58
CA ALA A 84 -9.09 4.51 -3.76
C ALA A 84 -10.49 4.25 -4.35
N ARG A 85 -11.51 5.02 -3.96
CA ARG A 85 -12.85 4.92 -4.58
C ARG A 85 -12.82 5.30 -6.06
N LEU A 86 -12.15 6.39 -6.42
CA LEU A 86 -12.01 6.83 -7.81
C LEU A 86 -11.29 5.79 -8.66
N TRP A 87 -10.15 5.26 -8.19
CA TRP A 87 -9.41 4.22 -8.91
C TRP A 87 -10.19 2.93 -9.07
N ARG A 88 -11.01 2.54 -8.08
CA ARG A 88 -11.90 1.38 -8.24
C ARG A 88 -12.99 1.63 -9.28
N ALA A 89 -13.54 2.84 -9.34
CA ALA A 89 -14.52 3.20 -10.35
C ALA A 89 -13.91 3.18 -11.75
N GLU A 90 -12.74 3.79 -11.91
CA GLU A 90 -11.99 3.82 -13.17
C GLU A 90 -11.61 2.42 -13.64
N ARG A 91 -11.11 1.58 -12.73
CA ARG A 91 -10.79 0.18 -13.04
C ARG A 91 -12.02 -0.59 -13.55
N ARG A 92 -13.19 -0.39 -12.95
CA ARG A 92 -14.44 -1.03 -13.41
C ARG A 92 -14.84 -0.55 -14.80
N ARG A 93 -14.68 0.74 -15.07
CA ARG A 93 -14.94 1.33 -16.39
C ARG A 93 -14.02 0.75 -17.47
N ILE A 94 -12.72 0.70 -17.20
CA ILE A 94 -11.75 0.11 -18.14
C ILE A 94 -12.07 -1.38 -18.36
N GLN A 95 -12.45 -2.10 -17.31
CA GLN A 95 -12.85 -3.50 -17.43
C GLN A 95 -14.08 -3.70 -18.31
N SER A 96 -15.08 -2.81 -18.25
CA SER A 96 -16.25 -2.89 -19.14
C SER A 96 -15.88 -2.54 -20.58
N GLU A 97 -15.11 -1.48 -20.80
CA GLU A 97 -14.65 -1.09 -22.15
C GLU A 97 -13.82 -2.21 -22.79
N PHE A 98 -12.93 -2.85 -22.04
CA PHE A 98 -12.15 -3.98 -22.52
C PHE A 98 -13.03 -5.20 -22.86
N ALA A 99 -14.04 -5.50 -22.03
CA ALA A 99 -14.96 -6.59 -22.29
C ALA A 99 -15.76 -6.37 -23.60
N GLU A 100 -16.21 -5.14 -23.86
CA GLU A 100 -16.88 -4.77 -25.10
C GLU A 100 -15.96 -4.94 -26.32
N ILE A 101 -14.71 -4.47 -26.23
CA ILE A 101 -13.73 -4.63 -27.31
C ILE A 101 -13.48 -6.12 -27.62
N VAL A 102 -13.30 -6.94 -26.58
CA VAL A 102 -13.10 -8.39 -26.75
C VAL A 102 -14.31 -9.05 -27.42
N GLN A 103 -15.52 -8.63 -27.07
CA GLN A 103 -16.75 -9.14 -27.66
C GLN A 103 -16.83 -8.79 -29.16
N VAL A 104 -16.59 -7.54 -29.53
CA VAL A 104 -16.57 -7.09 -30.94
C VAL A 104 -15.51 -7.83 -31.75
N LEU A 105 -14.30 -7.99 -31.19
CA LEU A 105 -13.23 -8.75 -31.85
C LEU A 105 -13.60 -10.22 -32.05
N ARG A 106 -14.25 -10.84 -31.06
CA ARG A 106 -14.75 -12.21 -31.15
C ARG A 106 -15.79 -12.34 -32.27
N GLU A 107 -16.74 -11.43 -32.35
CA GLU A 107 -17.77 -11.43 -33.40
C GLU A 107 -17.16 -11.26 -34.80
N ALA A 108 -16.21 -10.34 -34.97
CA ALA A 108 -15.50 -10.13 -36.23
C ALA A 108 -14.66 -11.35 -36.66
N LEU A 109 -14.08 -12.08 -35.70
CA LEU A 109 -13.36 -13.33 -35.97
C LEU A 109 -14.32 -14.44 -36.44
N MET A 110 -15.50 -14.56 -35.82
CA MET A 110 -16.52 -15.53 -36.21
C MET A 110 -17.12 -15.24 -37.59
N GLU A 111 -17.25 -13.97 -37.97
CA GLU A 111 -17.71 -13.60 -39.31
C GLU A 111 -16.69 -13.96 -40.40
N LYS A 112 -15.39 -13.82 -40.12
CA LYS A 112 -14.31 -14.20 -41.05
C LYS A 112 -14.19 -15.71 -41.23
N THR A 113 -14.39 -16.51 -40.19
CA THR A 113 -14.38 -17.98 -40.28
C THR A 113 -15.61 -18.53 -41.00
N SER A 114 -16.77 -17.88 -40.85
CA SER A 114 -18.01 -18.18 -41.60
C SER A 114 -17.89 -17.90 -43.10
N LYS A 115 -17.26 -16.78 -43.49
CA LYS A 115 -17.07 -16.40 -44.90
C LYS A 115 -15.93 -17.15 -45.60
N GLY A 116 -15.00 -17.75 -44.84
CA GLY A 116 -13.89 -18.55 -45.35
C GLY A 116 -14.24 -19.99 -45.77
N SER A 117 -15.47 -20.47 -45.56
CA SER A 117 -15.87 -21.86 -45.84
C SER A 117 -16.59 -22.08 -47.18
N LYS A 118 -16.62 -21.10 -48.10
CA LYS A 118 -17.16 -21.30 -49.46
C LYS A 118 -16.04 -21.41 -50.50
N ALA A 119 -15.98 -22.61 -51.09
CA ALA A 119 -15.32 -23.02 -52.34
C ALA A 119 -13.80 -23.26 -52.30
N ARG A 120 -13.40 -24.45 -51.83
CA ARG A 120 -12.29 -25.18 -52.48
C ARG A 120 -12.91 -26.10 -53.54
N PRO A 121 -12.66 -25.91 -54.85
CA PRO A 121 -13.14 -26.84 -55.86
C PRO A 121 -12.45 -28.19 -55.67
N PRO A 122 -13.11 -29.33 -55.99
CA PRO A 122 -12.46 -30.63 -55.95
C PRO A 122 -11.32 -30.66 -56.97
N LEU A 123 -10.09 -30.87 -56.48
CA LEU A 123 -8.94 -31.18 -57.31
C LEU A 123 -9.24 -32.50 -58.03
N ARG A 124 -9.26 -32.44 -59.37
CA ARG A 124 -9.34 -33.61 -60.24
C ARG A 124 -8.21 -34.59 -59.90
N PRO A 125 -8.45 -35.92 -59.98
CA PRO A 125 -7.39 -36.89 -59.88
C PRO A 125 -6.51 -36.77 -61.14
N ASN A 126 -5.27 -36.33 -60.96
CA ASN A 126 -4.29 -36.35 -62.05
C ASN A 126 -3.57 -37.70 -61.99
N SER A 127 -3.99 -38.60 -62.88
CA SER A 127 -3.26 -39.80 -63.26
C SER A 127 -1.97 -39.38 -63.95
N GLY A 128 -0.83 -39.60 -63.29
CA GLY A 128 0.48 -39.32 -63.85
C GLY A 128 1.55 -40.15 -63.15
N SER A 129 1.81 -41.32 -63.73
CA SER A 129 2.98 -42.17 -63.48
C SER A 129 4.27 -41.36 -63.68
N GLY A 130 5.30 -41.65 -62.89
CA GLY A 130 6.59 -40.98 -63.00
C GLY A 130 7.53 -41.27 -61.83
N ASP A 131 7.83 -42.54 -61.63
CA ASP A 131 9.16 -43.12 -61.49
C ASP A 131 10.29 -42.25 -60.88
N GLY A 132 10.82 -42.73 -59.75
CA GLY A 132 12.26 -42.70 -59.47
C GLY A 132 12.82 -41.47 -58.78
N SER A 133 13.19 -41.62 -57.50
CA SER A 133 14.59 -41.79 -57.10
C SER A 133 14.76 -41.71 -55.58
N CYS A 134 15.46 -42.69 -55.03
CA CYS A 134 15.93 -42.76 -53.64
C CYS A 134 17.20 -41.90 -53.44
N GLY A 135 17.39 -41.38 -52.23
CA GLY A 135 18.63 -40.79 -51.72
C GLY A 135 18.30 -39.86 -50.55
N GLU A 136 18.18 -40.40 -49.33
CA GLU A 136 19.23 -40.51 -48.30
C GLU A 136 19.49 -39.24 -47.47
N LEU A 137 19.13 -39.36 -46.18
CA LEU A 137 19.89 -39.08 -44.95
C LEU A 137 20.38 -37.65 -44.61
N GLY A 138 20.20 -37.31 -43.33
CA GLY A 138 20.84 -36.18 -42.63
C GLY A 138 19.95 -35.59 -41.54
N GLU A 139 19.65 -36.36 -40.48
CA GLU A 139 20.25 -36.19 -39.13
C GLU A 139 20.03 -34.82 -38.45
N SER A 140 19.10 -34.87 -37.50
CA SER A 140 19.12 -34.28 -36.16
C SER A 140 20.42 -33.58 -35.72
N LYS A 141 20.28 -32.37 -35.14
CA LYS A 141 20.81 -32.09 -33.79
C LYS A 141 20.24 -30.81 -33.17
N SER A 142 19.77 -31.02 -31.94
CA SER A 142 19.47 -30.03 -30.93
C SER A 142 20.74 -29.38 -30.36
N ALA A 143 20.50 -28.28 -29.63
CA ALA A 143 21.28 -27.69 -28.55
C ALA A 143 22.46 -26.77 -28.94
N GLN A 144 22.27 -25.48 -28.70
CA GLN A 144 22.77 -24.80 -27.49
C GLN A 144 21.97 -23.52 -27.22
#